data_AF-A0A432PUE0-F1
#
_entry.id   AF-A0A432PUE0-F1
#
_cell.length_a   1.000
_cell.length_b   1.000
_cell.length_c   1.000
_cell.angle_alpha   90.00
_cell.angle_beta   90.00
_cell.angle_gamma   90.00
#
_symmetry.space_group_name_H-M   'P 1'
#
loop_
_entity.id
_entity.type
_entity.pdbx_description
1 polymer ?
#
loop_
_entity_poly.entity_id
_entity_poly.type
_entity_poly.pdbx_seq_one_letter_code
_entity_poly.pdbx_strand_id
1 'polypeptide(L)'
;MSSVLKLYTALEEKLGKETAKVITEAIEELTKEKKSELKTELKEELAKELATKQDIYELKLEIEGVKSEIEKVRKDLERKIEETKTEILKWFIGLFISLVIFLIGWSWTLVKIVEQK
;
A
#
# COMPACT_ATOMS: atom_id res chain seq x y z
N MET A 1 -3.18 18.64 -52.05
CA MET A 1 -3.88 19.94 -51.94
C MET A 1 -4.47 20.02 -50.54
N SER A 2 -3.99 20.93 -49.68
CA SER A 2 -4.42 20.99 -48.27
C SER A 2 -5.92 21.32 -48.17
N SER A 3 -6.59 20.87 -47.12
CA SER A 3 -8.01 21.17 -46.90
C SER A 3 -8.26 22.67 -46.80
N VAL A 4 -7.29 23.44 -46.30
CA VAL A 4 -7.34 24.91 -46.23
C VAL A 4 -7.28 25.55 -47.62
N LEU A 5 -6.43 25.05 -48.53
CA LEU A 5 -6.36 25.53 -49.90
C LEU A 5 -7.69 25.34 -50.65
N LYS A 6 -8.38 24.20 -50.43
CA LYS A 6 -9.71 23.96 -51.00
C LYS A 6 -10.76 24.92 -50.44
N LEU A 7 -10.67 25.23 -49.14
CA LEU A 7 -11.56 26.17 -48.46
C LEU A 7 -11.36 27.59 -49.01
N TYR A 8 -10.10 28.00 -49.15
CA TYR A 8 -9.71 29.29 -49.73
C TYR A 8 -10.26 29.46 -51.15
N THR A 9 -10.04 28.48 -52.04
CA THR A 9 -10.53 28.55 -53.41
C THR A 9 -12.06 28.62 -53.50
N ALA A 10 -12.78 27.89 -52.64
CA ALA A 10 -14.24 27.92 -52.61
C ALA A 10 -14.81 29.23 -52.05
N LEU A 11 -14.11 29.87 -51.09
CA LEU A 11 -14.48 31.16 -50.54
C LEU A 11 -14.14 32.30 -51.51
N GLU A 12 -13.01 32.22 -52.23
CA GLU A 12 -12.57 33.24 -53.20
C GLU A 12 -13.57 33.34 -54.37
N GLU A 13 -14.07 32.21 -54.89
CA GLU A 13 -15.09 32.17 -55.95
C GLU A 13 -16.42 32.83 -55.56
N LYS A 14 -16.82 32.77 -54.28
CA LYS A 14 -18.15 33.23 -53.82
C LYS A 14 -18.15 34.59 -53.11
N LEU A 15 -17.07 34.94 -52.42
CA LEU A 15 -17.02 36.07 -51.49
C LEU A 15 -15.88 37.06 -51.81
N GLY A 16 -15.08 36.78 -52.83
CA GLY A 16 -13.91 37.58 -53.19
C GLY A 16 -12.67 37.27 -52.35
N LYS A 17 -11.53 37.72 -52.86
CA LYS A 17 -10.18 37.33 -52.40
C LYS A 17 -9.84 37.75 -50.97
N GLU A 18 -10.26 38.95 -50.58
CA GLU A 18 -10.05 39.50 -49.23
C GLU A 18 -10.80 38.69 -48.17
N THR A 19 -12.11 38.51 -48.36
CA THR A 19 -12.97 37.78 -47.41
C THR A 19 -12.55 36.33 -47.26
N ALA A 20 -12.16 35.69 -48.37
CA ALA A 20 -11.67 34.31 -48.37
C ALA A 20 -10.39 34.14 -47.54
N LYS A 21 -9.44 35.08 -47.71
CA LYS A 21 -8.16 35.08 -46.99
C LYS A 21 -8.38 35.19 -45.48
N VAL A 22 -9.16 36.18 -45.04
CA VAL A 22 -9.44 36.42 -43.61
C VAL A 22 -10.07 35.20 -42.94
N ILE A 23 -11.05 34.56 -43.59
CA ILE A 23 -11.71 33.37 -43.03
C ILE A 23 -10.74 32.19 -42.95
N THR A 24 -9.91 31.97 -43.96
CA THR A 24 -8.95 30.86 -43.95
C THR A 24 -7.84 31.05 -42.93
N GLU A 25 -7.34 32.28 -42.77
CA GLU A 25 -6.34 32.61 -41.75
C GLU A 25 -6.93 32.41 -40.35
N ALA A 26 -8.15 32.90 -40.10
CA ALA A 26 -8.83 32.68 -38.82
C ALA A 26 -9.05 31.19 -38.51
N ILE A 27 -9.43 30.38 -39.51
CA ILE A 27 -9.60 28.93 -39.33
C ILE A 27 -8.27 28.22 -39.09
N GLU A 28 -7.20 28.60 -39.80
CA GLU A 28 -5.86 28.05 -39.55
C GLU A 28 -5.35 28.39 -38.16
N GLU A 29 -5.56 29.63 -37.71
CA GLU A 29 -5.17 30.10 -36.38
C GLU A 29 -5.94 29.34 -35.29
N LEU A 30 -7.27 29.26 -35.38
CA LEU A 30 -8.10 28.47 -34.46
C LEU A 30 -7.73 26.98 -34.46
N THR A 31 -7.38 26.41 -35.61
CA THR A 31 -6.95 25.01 -35.71
C THR A 31 -5.60 24.80 -35.03
N LYS A 32 -4.69 25.77 -35.15
CA LYS A 32 -3.37 25.74 -34.52
C LYS A 32 -3.47 25.91 -33.00
N GLU A 33 -4.31 26.83 -32.53
CA GLU A 33 -4.61 27.04 -31.12
C GLU A 33 -5.20 25.79 -30.49
N LYS A 34 -6.32 25.26 -31.02
CA LYS A 34 -6.93 24.04 -30.48
C LYS A 34 -5.99 22.84 -30.49
N LYS A 35 -5.17 22.69 -31.52
CA LYS A 35 -4.15 21.61 -31.58
C LYS A 35 -3.07 21.79 -30.51
N SER A 36 -2.71 23.03 -30.19
CA SER A 36 -1.77 23.36 -29.11
C SER A 36 -2.39 23.06 -27.75
N GLU A 37 -3.61 23.53 -27.49
CA GLU A 37 -4.34 23.29 -26.25
C GLU A 37 -4.52 21.80 -25.98
N LEU A 38 -5.07 21.05 -26.94
CA LEU A 38 -5.26 19.59 -26.82
C LEU A 38 -3.96 18.85 -26.54
N LYS A 39 -2.85 19.25 -27.18
CA LYS A 39 -1.53 18.66 -26.89
C LYS A 39 -1.05 18.95 -25.48
N THR A 40 -1.41 20.10 -24.94
CA THR A 40 -0.99 20.53 -23.59
C THR A 40 -1.83 19.78 -22.55
N GLU A 41 -3.15 19.74 -22.72
CA GLU A 41 -4.07 18.96 -21.88
C GLU A 41 -3.71 17.47 -21.86
N LEU A 42 -3.47 16.86 -23.02
CA LEU A 42 -3.04 15.45 -23.12
C LEU A 42 -1.73 15.19 -22.39
N LYS A 43 -0.75 16.10 -22.48
CA LYS A 43 0.51 15.96 -21.75
C LYS A 43 0.32 16.06 -20.25
N GLU A 44 -0.51 16.99 -19.80
CA GLU A 44 -0.83 17.14 -18.38
C GLU A 44 -1.58 15.93 -17.82
N GLU A 45 -2.57 15.42 -18.55
CA GLU A 45 -3.34 14.23 -18.15
C GLU A 45 -2.45 12.98 -18.10
N LEU A 46 -1.59 12.78 -19.11
CA LEU A 46 -0.61 11.70 -19.10
C LEU A 46 0.39 11.83 -17.94
N ALA A 47 0.84 13.04 -17.62
CA ALA A 47 1.72 13.27 -16.49
C ALA A 47 1.04 12.94 -15.15
N LYS A 48 -0.23 13.32 -14.98
CA LYS A 48 -1.04 12.99 -13.80
C LYS A 48 -1.27 11.47 -13.69
N GLU A 49 -1.59 10.80 -14.79
CA GLU A 49 -1.79 9.35 -14.79
C GLU A 49 -0.50 8.61 -14.42
N LEU A 50 0.65 9.03 -14.96
CA LEU A 50 1.96 8.47 -14.62
C LEU A 50 2.29 8.66 -13.14
N ALA A 51 2.08 9.85 -12.59
CA ALA A 51 2.27 10.12 -11.16
C ALA A 51 1.39 9.18 -10.31
N THR A 52 0.11 9.05 -10.67
CA THR A 52 -0.83 8.15 -9.96
C THR A 52 -0.39 6.68 -10.02
N LYS A 53 0.15 6.22 -11.15
CA LYS A 53 0.69 4.86 -11.26
C LYS A 53 1.92 4.65 -10.38
N GLN A 54 2.79 5.65 -10.26
CA GLN A 54 3.93 5.61 -9.36
C GLN A 54 3.48 5.54 -7.90
N ASP A 55 2.52 6.38 -7.49
CA ASP A 55 1.95 6.36 -6.15
C ASP A 55 1.33 4.99 -5.82
N ILE A 56 0.61 4.39 -6.78
CA ILE A 56 0.05 3.03 -6.62
C ILE A 56 1.16 1.98 -6.42
N TYR A 57 2.29 2.12 -7.12
CA TYR A 57 3.42 1.20 -6.97
C TYR A 57 4.08 1.35 -5.60
N GLU A 58 4.28 2.58 -5.13
CA GLU A 58 4.82 2.87 -3.80
C GLU A 58 3.92 2.31 -2.70
N LEU A 59 2.60 2.55 -2.78
CA LEU A 59 1.62 1.97 -1.84
C LEU A 59 1.65 0.44 -1.84
N LYS A 60 1.88 -0.21 -2.98
CA LYS A 60 2.03 -1.68 -3.03
C LYS A 60 3.26 -2.15 -2.29
N LEU A 61 4.39 -1.46 -2.43
CA LEU A 61 5.62 -1.76 -1.70
C LEU A 61 5.44 -1.57 -0.19
N GLU A 62 4.78 -0.48 0.22
CA GLU A 62 4.46 -0.24 1.62
C GLU A 62 3.56 -1.36 2.20
N ILE A 63 2.54 -1.78 1.45
CA ILE A 63 1.66 -2.90 1.84
C ILE A 63 2.45 -4.20 2.00
N GLU A 64 3.39 -4.50 1.10
CA GLU A 64 4.26 -5.67 1.22
C GLU A 64 5.18 -5.58 2.45
N GLY A 65 5.72 -4.39 2.73
CA GLY A 65 6.49 -4.12 3.95
C GLY A 65 5.68 -4.38 5.22
N VAL A 66 4.48 -3.80 5.31
CA VAL A 66 3.57 -3.99 6.45
C VAL A 66 3.18 -5.45 6.62
N LYS A 67 2.92 -6.19 5.52
CA LYS A 67 2.65 -7.64 5.60
C LYS A 67 3.83 -8.42 6.18
N SER A 68 5.05 -8.09 5.79
CA SER A 68 6.27 -8.71 6.34
C SER A 68 6.42 -8.44 7.83
N GLU A 69 6.18 -7.20 8.27
CA GLU A 69 6.22 -6.83 9.67
C GLU A 69 5.15 -7.56 10.50
N ILE A 70 3.92 -7.67 9.98
CA ILE A 70 2.86 -8.45 10.62
C ILE A 70 3.26 -9.92 10.79
N GLU A 71 3.87 -10.52 9.78
CA GLU A 71 4.34 -11.92 9.86
C GLU A 71 5.43 -12.09 10.92
N LYS A 72 6.39 -11.15 11.00
CA LYS A 72 7.43 -11.15 12.04
C LYS A 72 6.82 -11.03 13.43
N VAL A 73 5.92 -10.06 13.64
CA VAL A 73 5.24 -9.86 14.92
C VAL A 73 4.43 -11.10 15.32
N ARG A 74 3.75 -11.75 14.38
CA ARG A 74 3.03 -13.02 14.64
C ARG A 74 3.98 -14.12 15.11
N LYS A 75 5.10 -14.34 14.41
CA LYS A 75 6.10 -15.35 14.79
C LYS A 75 6.72 -15.05 16.16
N ASP A 76 7.04 -13.80 16.44
CA ASP A 76 7.57 -13.38 17.73
C ASP A 76 6.56 -13.60 18.87
N LEU A 77 5.27 -13.35 18.63
CA LEU A 77 4.22 -13.63 19.61
C LEU A 77 4.04 -15.12 19.84
N GLU A 78 4.02 -15.94 18.79
CA GLU A 78 3.95 -17.41 18.91
C GLU A 78 5.12 -17.94 19.74
N ARG A 79 6.34 -17.50 19.45
CA ARG A 79 7.54 -17.87 20.23
C ARG A 79 7.41 -17.45 21.69
N LYS A 80 7.04 -16.20 21.97
CA LYS A 80 6.87 -15.71 23.35
C LYS A 80 5.80 -16.50 24.12
N ILE A 81 4.73 -16.92 23.44
CA ILE A 81 3.69 -17.76 24.04
C ILE A 81 4.24 -19.14 24.40
N GLU A 82 5.03 -19.76 23.51
CA GLU A 82 5.65 -21.07 23.79
C GLU A 82 6.69 -20.98 24.91
N GLU A 83 7.51 -19.93 24.93
CA GLU A 83 8.46 -19.66 26.01
C GLU A 83 7.74 -19.50 27.34
N THR A 84 6.69 -18.68 27.38
CA THR A 84 5.87 -18.46 28.58
C THR A 84 5.23 -19.76 29.06
N LYS A 85 4.66 -20.58 28.16
CA LYS A 85 4.09 -21.90 28.51
C LYS A 85 5.14 -22.81 29.13
N THR A 86 6.33 -22.85 28.54
CA THR A 86 7.45 -23.68 29.01
C THR A 86 7.93 -23.22 30.39
N GLU A 87 8.09 -21.92 30.59
CA GLU A 87 8.46 -21.33 31.87
C GLU A 87 7.44 -21.64 32.96
N ILE A 88 6.15 -21.44 32.67
CA ILE A 88 5.06 -21.79 33.57
C ILE A 88 5.16 -23.28 33.95
N LEU A 89 5.32 -24.18 32.97
CA LEU A 89 5.43 -25.61 33.25
C LEU A 89 6.63 -25.95 34.14
N LYS A 90 7.78 -25.33 33.91
CA LYS A 90 8.98 -25.51 34.75
C LYS A 90 8.71 -25.10 36.21
N TRP A 91 8.06 -23.95 36.42
CA TRP A 91 7.68 -23.49 37.76
C TRP A 91 6.68 -24.43 38.43
N PHE A 92 5.68 -24.92 37.69
CA PHE A 92 4.73 -25.91 38.20
C PHE A 92 5.44 -27.20 38.64
N ILE A 93 6.36 -27.73 37.83
CA ILE A 93 7.13 -28.93 38.19
C ILE A 93 7.93 -28.70 39.48
N GLY A 94 8.62 -27.56 39.59
CA GLY A 94 9.35 -27.19 40.81
C GLY A 94 8.45 -27.10 42.04
N LEU A 95 7.28 -26.49 41.89
CA LEU A 95 6.28 -26.39 42.94
C LEU A 95 5.80 -27.78 43.39
N PHE A 96 5.43 -28.66 42.46
CA PHE A 96 4.98 -30.02 42.79
C PHE A 96 6.06 -30.85 43.49
N ILE A 97 7.32 -30.78 43.03
CA ILE A 97 8.44 -31.48 43.69
C ILE A 97 8.60 -30.99 45.13
N SER A 98 8.55 -29.67 45.35
CA SER A 98 8.68 -29.09 46.70
C SER A 98 7.52 -29.51 47.63
N LEU A 99 6.28 -29.57 47.11
CA LEU A 99 5.12 -30.05 47.85
C LEU A 99 5.26 -31.52 48.26
N VAL A 100 5.74 -32.38 47.35
CA VAL A 100 5.95 -33.81 47.65
C VAL A 100 7.01 -33.99 48.76
N ILE A 101 8.15 -33.30 48.65
CA ILE A 101 9.20 -33.34 49.67
C ILE A 101 8.66 -32.86 51.02
N PHE A 102 7.88 -31.78 51.01
CA PHE A 102 7.26 -31.23 52.21
C PHE A 102 6.29 -32.23 52.87
N LEU A 103 5.40 -32.87 52.10
CA LEU A 103 4.45 -33.87 52.61
C LEU A 103 5.15 -35.09 53.20
N ILE A 104 6.23 -35.56 52.57
CA ILE A 104 7.04 -36.68 53.09
C ILE A 104 7.69 -36.29 54.42
N GLY A 105 8.34 -35.12 54.48
CA GLY A 105 8.96 -34.62 55.70
C GLY A 105 7.95 -34.41 56.83
N TRP A 106 6.75 -33.91 56.50
CA TRP A 106 5.66 -33.75 57.46
C TRP A 106 5.14 -35.09 57.97
N SER A 107 4.95 -36.08 57.09
CA SER A 107 4.50 -37.42 57.46
C SER A 107 5.47 -38.09 58.43
N TRP A 108 6.78 -37.98 58.17
CA TRP A 108 7.81 -38.49 59.08
C TRP A 108 7.76 -37.80 60.45
N THR A 109 7.55 -36.48 60.46
CA THR A 109 7.41 -35.71 61.71
C THR A 109 6.19 -36.14 62.52
N LEU A 110 5.06 -36.40 61.86
CA LEU A 110 3.85 -36.91 62.52
C LEU A 110 4.05 -38.29 63.15
N VAL A 111 4.69 -39.22 62.44
CA VAL A 111 5.00 -40.56 62.97
C VAL A 111 5.84 -40.45 64.23
N LYS A 112 6.90 -39.63 64.21
CA LYS A 112 7.77 -39.42 65.36
C LYS A 112 7.02 -38.86 66.57
N ILE A 113 6.07 -37.93 66.37
CA ILE A 113 5.26 -37.38 67.47
C ILE A 113 4.32 -38.44 68.06
N VAL A 114 3.77 -39.32 67.23
CA VAL A 114 2.88 -40.41 67.69
C VAL A 114 3.67 -41.47 68.47
N GLU A 115 4.88 -41.83 68.03
CA GLU A 115 5.72 -42.82 68.74
C GLU A 115 6.25 -42.32 70.10
N GLN A 116 6.29 -41.00 70.33
CA GLN A 116 6.73 -40.42 71.61
C GLN A 116 5.60 -40.20 72.63
N LYS A 117 4.36 -40.57 72.30
CA LYS A 117 3.20 -40.54 73.21
C LYS A 117 2.88 -41.94 73.72
#